data_AF-A0A524QGK6-F1
#
_entry.id   AF-A0A524QGK6-F1
#
_cell.length_a   1.000
_cell.length_b   1.000
_cell.length_c   1.000
_cell.angle_alpha   90.00
_cell.angle_beta   90.00
_cell.angle_gamma   90.00
#
_symmetry.space_group_name_H-M   'P 1'
#
loop_
_entity.id
_entity.type
_entity.pdbx_description
1 polymer ?
#
loop_
_entity_poly.entity_id
_entity_poly.type
_entity_poly.pdbx_seq_one_letter_code
_entity_poly.pdbx_strand_id
1 'polypeptide(L)'
;MKAVKILFSPIFMGILFIVFGVSMAVATFVENDFGASAARALIYNSRWFELVFLLLMINLAGQIIIFKLYRREKITVMLFHLAFILMIIGAAITRYAGYDGMMGIREGEVSSTTYSAGQYLVFELTGDDGEMVAR
;
A
#
# COMPACT_ATOMS: atom_id res chain seq x y z
N MET A 1 -5.20 -3.70 -30.49
CA MET A 1 -6.31 -4.65 -30.20
C MET A 1 -5.91 -5.88 -29.37
N LYS A 2 -4.73 -6.50 -29.58
CA LYS A 2 -4.29 -7.67 -28.78
C LYS A 2 -3.89 -7.32 -27.34
N ALA A 3 -3.14 -6.23 -27.15
CA ALA A 3 -2.68 -5.78 -25.83
C ALA A 3 -3.85 -5.48 -24.86
N VAL A 4 -4.90 -4.80 -25.35
CA VAL A 4 -6.12 -4.51 -24.58
C VAL A 4 -6.81 -5.81 -24.12
N LYS A 5 -6.87 -6.83 -24.98
CA LYS A 5 -7.46 -8.13 -24.61
C LYS A 5 -6.65 -8.85 -23.53
N ILE A 6 -5.32 -8.75 -23.57
CA ILE A 6 -4.44 -9.32 -22.54
C ILE A 6 -4.62 -8.58 -21.21
N LEU A 7 -4.61 -7.24 -21.25
CA LEU A 7 -4.73 -6.38 -20.08
C LEU A 7 -6.01 -6.63 -19.28
N PHE A 8 -7.11 -7.00 -19.92
CA PHE A 8 -8.40 -7.28 -19.27
C PHE A 8 -8.75 -8.78 -19.21
N SER A 9 -7.75 -9.66 -19.37
CA SER A 9 -7.98 -11.11 -19.27
C SER A 9 -7.99 -11.59 -17.81
N PRO A 10 -8.80 -12.62 -17.47
CA PRO A 10 -8.75 -13.28 -16.17
C PRO A 10 -7.40 -13.96 -15.87
N ILE A 11 -6.68 -14.41 -16.91
CA ILE A 11 -5.34 -14.99 -16.76
C ILE A 11 -4.36 -13.92 -16.28
N PHE A 12 -4.38 -12.73 -16.89
CA PHE A 12 -3.53 -11.62 -16.45
C PHE A 12 -3.86 -11.18 -15.03
N MET A 13 -5.15 -11.16 -14.66
CA MET A 13 -5.58 -10.93 -13.28
C MET A 13 -4.97 -11.95 -12.31
N GLY A 14 -5.03 -13.25 -12.64
CA GLY A 14 -4.43 -14.31 -11.84
C GLY A 14 -2.92 -14.15 -11.68
N ILE A 15 -2.21 -13.79 -12.76
CA ILE A 15 -0.77 -13.49 -12.72
C ILE A 15 -0.49 -12.32 -11.76
N LEU A 16 -1.25 -11.23 -11.85
CA LEU A 16 -1.08 -10.08 -10.96
C LEU A 16 -1.34 -10.45 -9.49
N PHE A 17 -2.35 -11.27 -9.19
CA PHE A 17 -2.60 -11.77 -7.83
C PHE A 17 -1.46 -12.64 -7.31
N ILE A 18 -0.87 -13.49 -8.15
CA ILE A 18 0.30 -14.30 -7.78
C ILE A 18 1.49 -13.39 -7.49
N VAL A 19 1.78 -12.42 -8.37
CA VAL A 19 2.86 -11.45 -8.15
C VAL A 19 2.64 -10.68 -6.85
N PHE A 20 1.42 -10.20 -6.61
CA PHE A 20 1.06 -9.54 -5.36
C PHE A 20 1.29 -10.46 -4.15
N GLY A 21 0.74 -11.67 -4.14
CA GLY A 21 0.87 -12.61 -3.03
C GLY A 21 2.31 -13.04 -2.75
N VAL A 22 3.09 -13.33 -3.79
CA VAL A 22 4.52 -13.66 -3.65
C VAL A 22 5.30 -12.46 -3.12
N SER A 23 5.00 -11.25 -3.59
CA SER A 23 5.64 -10.03 -3.09
C SER A 23 5.35 -9.83 -1.60
N MET A 24 4.11 -10.08 -1.16
CA MET A 24 3.75 -10.02 0.27
C MET A 24 4.51 -11.06 1.10
N ALA A 25 4.59 -12.30 0.61
CA ALA A 25 5.34 -13.35 1.31
C ALA A 25 6.83 -13.00 1.41
N VAL A 26 7.44 -12.53 0.32
CA VAL A 26 8.84 -12.07 0.32
C VAL A 26 9.03 -10.89 1.25
N ALA A 27 8.09 -9.93 1.29
CA ALA A 27 8.18 -8.79 2.18
C ALA A 27 8.20 -9.19 3.65
N THR A 28 7.45 -10.24 4.04
CA THR A 28 7.48 -10.78 5.41
C THR A 28 8.88 -11.32 5.77
N PHE A 29 9.55 -12.04 4.87
CA PHE A 29 10.91 -12.52 5.13
C PHE A 29 11.92 -11.38 5.16
N VAL A 30 11.81 -10.42 4.23
CA VAL A 30 12.68 -9.24 4.22
C VAL A 30 12.51 -8.42 5.51
N GLU A 31 11.28 -8.29 6.00
CA GLU A 31 10.99 -7.61 7.26
C GLU A 31 11.60 -8.34 8.46
N ASN A 32 11.53 -9.67 8.49
CA ASN A 32 12.15 -10.47 9.54
C ASN A 32 13.69 -10.32 9.58
N ASP A 33 14.33 -10.34 8.41
CA ASP A 33 15.79 -10.40 8.32
C ASP A 33 16.45 -9.01 8.33
N PHE A 34 15.78 -7.99 7.78
CA PHE A 34 16.34 -6.65 7.57
C PHE A 34 15.51 -5.53 8.21
N GLY A 35 14.41 -5.87 8.87
CA GLY A 35 13.52 -4.92 9.54
C GLY A 35 12.46 -4.29 8.63
N ALA A 36 11.46 -3.68 9.28
CA ALA A 36 10.31 -3.07 8.60
C ALA A 36 10.69 -1.92 7.65
N SER A 37 11.75 -1.17 7.94
CA SER A 37 12.22 -0.08 7.06
C SER A 37 12.72 -0.61 5.70
N ALA A 38 13.46 -1.72 5.70
CA ALA A 38 13.95 -2.36 4.49
C ALA A 38 12.82 -2.92 3.63
N ALA A 39 11.88 -3.65 4.24
CA ALA A 39 10.70 -4.18 3.53
C ALA A 39 9.84 -3.07 2.93
N ARG A 40 9.65 -1.96 3.65
CA ARG A 40 8.97 -0.77 3.14
C ARG A 40 9.69 -0.17 1.94
N ALA A 41 10.99 0.07 2.03
CA ALA A 41 11.74 0.68 0.93
C ALA A 41 11.76 -0.20 -0.33
N LEU A 42 11.95 -1.51 -0.16
CA LEU A 42 12.16 -2.44 -1.28
C LEU A 42 10.85 -2.83 -1.97
N ILE A 43 9.77 -3.01 -1.20
CA ILE A 43 8.51 -3.60 -1.69
C ILE A 43 7.37 -2.62 -1.50
N TYR A 44 6.94 -2.36 -0.26
CA TYR A 44 5.67 -1.65 0.00
C TYR A 44 5.64 -0.23 -0.58
N ASN A 45 6.75 0.50 -0.53
CA ASN A 45 6.87 1.86 -1.05
C ASN A 45 7.47 1.97 -2.44
N SER A 46 7.80 0.84 -3.06
CA SER A 46 8.38 0.81 -4.39
C SER A 46 7.35 1.14 -5.47
N ARG A 47 7.81 1.79 -6.55
CA ARG A 47 6.94 2.12 -7.69
C ARG A 47 6.46 0.89 -8.46
N TRP A 48 7.23 -0.19 -8.47
CA TRP A 48 6.84 -1.41 -9.17
C TRP A 48 5.68 -2.13 -8.46
N PHE A 49 5.68 -2.14 -7.12
CA PHE A 49 4.60 -2.76 -6.35
C PHE A 49 3.32 -1.93 -6.44
N GLU A 50 3.46 -0.60 -6.42
CA GLU A 50 2.35 0.30 -6.72
C GLU A 50 1.78 0.07 -8.13
N LEU A 51 2.64 -0.17 -9.12
CA LEU A 51 2.20 -0.49 -10.48
C LEU A 51 1.38 -1.79 -10.52
N VAL A 52 1.71 -2.80 -9.71
CA VAL A 52 0.90 -4.02 -9.60
C VAL A 52 -0.52 -3.70 -9.12
N PHE A 53 -0.66 -2.87 -8.08
CA PHE A 53 -1.96 -2.41 -7.59
C PHE A 53 -2.75 -1.62 -8.64
N LEU A 54 -2.09 -0.69 -9.34
CA LEU A 54 -2.72 0.08 -10.40
C LEU A 54 -3.22 -0.81 -11.54
N LEU A 55 -2.39 -1.76 -11.98
CA LEU A 55 -2.75 -2.73 -13.03
C LEU A 55 -3.90 -3.64 -12.57
N LEU A 56 -3.92 -4.08 -11.32
CA LEU A 56 -4.99 -4.90 -10.77
C LEU A 56 -6.32 -4.12 -10.74
N MET A 57 -6.31 -2.86 -10.30
CA MET A 57 -7.48 -1.98 -10.30
C MET A 57 -8.03 -1.79 -11.72
N ILE A 58 -7.16 -1.43 -12.67
CA ILE A 58 -7.56 -1.23 -14.08
C ILE A 58 -8.12 -2.54 -14.66
N ASN A 59 -7.42 -3.66 -14.46
CA ASN A 59 -7.87 -4.96 -14.94
C ASN A 59 -9.27 -5.30 -14.40
N LEU A 60 -9.47 -5.24 -13.08
CA LEU A 60 -10.75 -5.56 -12.44
C LEU A 60 -11.87 -4.64 -12.93
N ALA A 61 -11.62 -3.33 -13.01
CA ALA A 61 -12.61 -2.35 -13.50
C ALA A 61 -13.00 -2.63 -14.96
N GLY A 62 -12.01 -2.90 -15.82
CA GLY A 62 -12.28 -3.23 -17.21
C GLY A 62 -13.01 -4.57 -17.38
N GLN A 63 -12.71 -5.58 -16.56
CA GLN A 63 -13.41 -6.86 -16.58
C GLN A 63 -14.90 -6.72 -16.25
N ILE A 64 -15.27 -5.83 -15.31
CA ILE A 64 -16.69 -5.54 -15.01
C ILE A 64 -17.46 -5.13 -16.27
N ILE A 65 -16.87 -4.24 -17.07
CA ILE A 65 -17.49 -3.69 -18.28
C ILE A 65 -17.47 -4.70 -19.43
N ILE A 66 -16.30 -5.28 -19.73
CA ILE A 66 -16.08 -6.16 -20.88
C ILE A 66 -16.89 -7.45 -20.75
N PHE A 67 -16.91 -8.07 -19.56
CA PHE A 67 -17.65 -9.31 -19.31
C PHE A 67 -19.09 -9.08 -18.85
N LYS A 68 -19.51 -7.80 -18.76
CA LYS A 68 -20.84 -7.34 -18.34
C LYS A 68 -21.26 -7.99 -17.03
N LEU A 69 -20.44 -7.82 -16.00
CA LEU A 69 -20.66 -8.47 -14.69
C LEU A 69 -21.88 -7.90 -13.94
N TYR A 70 -22.41 -6.76 -14.38
CA TYR A 70 -23.64 -6.15 -13.87
C TYR A 70 -24.92 -6.92 -14.21
N ARG A 71 -24.84 -8.01 -14.98
CA ARG A 71 -25.99 -8.90 -15.22
C ARG A 71 -26.35 -9.68 -13.95
N ARG A 72 -27.64 -9.95 -13.74
CA ARG A 72 -28.16 -10.56 -12.49
C ARG A 72 -27.48 -11.87 -12.13
N GLU A 73 -27.19 -12.69 -13.12
CA GLU A 73 -26.52 -13.99 -12.95
C GLU A 73 -25.03 -13.88 -12.56
N LYS A 74 -24.44 -12.68 -12.61
CA LYS A 74 -23.02 -12.43 -12.32
C LYS A 74 -22.78 -11.46 -11.16
N ILE A 75 -23.84 -11.03 -10.46
CA ILE A 75 -23.75 -10.03 -9.38
C ILE A 75 -22.73 -10.44 -8.31
N THR A 76 -22.68 -11.73 -7.95
CA THR A 76 -21.70 -12.22 -6.96
C THR A 76 -20.27 -11.95 -7.41
N VAL A 77 -19.94 -12.22 -8.68
CA VAL A 77 -18.60 -11.99 -9.23
C VAL A 77 -18.30 -10.50 -9.31
N MET A 78 -19.28 -9.69 -9.71
CA MET A 78 -19.17 -8.23 -9.73
C MET A 78 -18.87 -7.67 -8.35
N LEU A 79 -19.56 -8.17 -7.31
CA LEU A 79 -19.37 -7.73 -5.93
C LEU A 79 -17.93 -7.96 -5.47
N PHE A 80 -17.34 -9.12 -5.76
CA PHE A 80 -15.94 -9.39 -5.44
C PHE A 80 -15.00 -8.41 -6.17
N HIS A 81 -15.23 -8.13 -7.45
CA HIS A 81 -14.41 -7.15 -8.18
C HIS A 81 -14.50 -5.75 -7.55
N LEU A 82 -15.71 -5.31 -7.22
CA LEU A 82 -15.93 -4.03 -6.55
C LEU A 82 -15.27 -3.97 -5.16
N ALA A 83 -15.33 -5.06 -4.39
CA ALA A 83 -14.67 -5.15 -3.09
C ALA A 83 -13.15 -5.01 -3.23
N PHE A 84 -12.53 -5.71 -4.20
CA PHE A 84 -11.10 -5.54 -4.46
C PHE A 84 -10.76 -4.13 -4.90
N ILE A 85 -11.53 -3.52 -5.82
CA ILE A 85 -11.32 -2.13 -6.24
C ILE A 85 -11.40 -1.18 -5.05
N LEU A 86 -12.41 -1.32 -4.19
CA LEU A 86 -12.57 -0.52 -2.99
C LEU A 86 -11.39 -0.68 -2.02
N MET A 87 -10.91 -1.92 -1.81
CA MET A 87 -9.73 -2.17 -0.97
C MET A 87 -8.47 -1.50 -1.53
N ILE A 88 -8.26 -1.52 -2.85
CA ILE A 88 -7.10 -0.87 -3.47
C ILE A 88 -7.20 0.66 -3.35
N ILE A 89 -8.39 1.22 -3.53
CA ILE A 89 -8.61 2.67 -3.30
C ILE A 89 -8.31 3.02 -1.84
N GLY A 90 -8.80 2.22 -0.89
CA GLY A 90 -8.49 2.39 0.53
C GLY A 90 -6.99 2.34 0.80
N ALA A 91 -6.28 1.36 0.23
CA ALA A 91 -4.83 1.24 0.34
C ALA A 91 -4.09 2.46 -0.24
N ALA A 92 -4.54 3.00 -1.37
CA ALA A 92 -3.98 4.22 -1.94
C ALA A 92 -4.18 5.43 -1.03
N ILE A 93 -5.37 5.58 -0.42
CA ILE A 93 -5.63 6.64 0.56
C ILE A 93 -4.70 6.49 1.77
N THR A 94 -4.59 5.31 2.36
CA THR A 94 -3.68 5.06 3.49
C THR A 94 -2.23 5.35 3.13
N ARG A 95 -1.79 5.01 1.92
CA ARG A 95 -0.43 5.26 1.44
C ARG A 95 -0.11 6.75 1.29
N TYR A 96 -1.03 7.52 0.73
CA TYR A 96 -0.77 8.91 0.34
C TYR A 96 -1.18 9.94 1.39
N ALA A 97 -2.18 9.62 2.21
CA ALA A 97 -2.73 10.51 3.21
C ALA A 97 -2.55 9.99 4.65
N GLY A 98 -2.10 8.74 4.82
CA GLY A 98 -1.88 8.15 6.14
C GLY A 98 -0.67 8.75 6.85
N TYR A 99 -0.78 8.80 8.17
CA TYR A 99 0.32 9.14 9.07
C TYR A 99 0.77 7.89 9.82
N ASP A 100 2.04 7.56 9.70
CA ASP A 100 2.68 6.50 10.46
C ASP A 100 3.49 7.08 11.62
N GLY A 101 3.36 6.45 12.79
CA GLY A 101 4.13 6.79 13.97
C GLY A 101 4.48 5.57 14.81
N MET A 102 5.50 5.73 15.65
CA MET A 102 5.91 4.76 16.65
C MET A 102 5.54 5.27 18.04
N MET A 103 4.91 4.40 18.80
CA MET A 103 4.57 4.64 20.21
C MET A 103 5.20 3.52 21.03
N GLY A 104 6.29 3.83 21.73
CA GLY A 104 6.85 2.91 22.71
C GLY A 104 5.99 2.91 23.96
N ILE A 105 5.45 1.75 24.33
CA ILE A 105 4.68 1.56 25.57
C ILE A 105 5.37 0.42 26.34
N ARG A 106 5.77 0.70 27.58
CA ARG A 106 6.32 -0.32 28.48
C ARG A 106 5.20 -1.09 29.17
N GLU A 107 5.51 -2.29 29.63
CA GLU A 107 4.55 -3.12 30.36
C GLU A 107 4.01 -2.37 31.60
N GLY A 108 2.69 -2.29 31.72
CA GLY A 108 2.02 -1.58 32.81
C GLY A 108 1.91 -0.06 32.64
N GLU A 109 2.48 0.53 31.59
CA GLU A 109 2.41 1.97 31.32
C GLU A 109 1.32 2.32 30.28
N VAL A 110 0.93 3.60 30.27
CA VAL A 110 0.06 4.18 29.24
C VAL A 110 0.77 5.38 28.61
N SER A 111 0.62 5.55 27.29
CA SER A 111 1.14 6.70 26.55
C SER A 111 0.06 7.24 25.62
N SER A 112 0.02 8.57 25.49
CA SER A 112 -0.79 9.29 24.50
C SER A 112 0.07 10.01 23.45
N THR A 113 1.39 9.78 23.48
CA THR A 113 2.35 10.47 22.60
C THR A 113 2.94 9.50 21.59
N THR A 114 2.89 9.88 20.31
CA THR A 114 3.46 9.13 19.19
C THR A 114 4.54 9.95 18.51
N TYR A 115 5.63 9.29 18.12
CA TYR A 115 6.71 9.89 17.34
C TYR A 115 6.52 9.55 15.87
N SER A 116 6.71 10.50 14.97
CA SER A 116 6.56 10.21 13.54
C SER A 116 7.61 9.20 13.07
N ALA A 117 7.19 8.25 12.23
CA ALA A 117 8.08 7.27 11.62
C ALA A 117 8.84 7.83 10.40
N GLY A 118 8.51 9.04 9.94
CA GLY A 118 9.17 9.70 8.83
C GLY A 118 10.57 10.23 9.19
N GLN A 119 11.44 10.34 8.20
CA GLN A 119 12.74 11.00 8.35
C GLN A 119 12.58 12.51 8.13
N TYR A 120 12.39 13.25 9.22
CA TYR A 120 12.36 14.72 9.18
C TYR A 120 13.74 15.26 9.54
N LEU A 121 14.23 16.21 8.74
CA LEU A 121 15.30 17.09 9.20
C LEU A 121 14.65 18.17 10.06
N VAL A 122 14.98 18.18 11.35
CA VAL A 122 14.64 19.27 12.26
C VAL A 122 15.90 20.10 12.43
N PHE A 123 15.81 21.40 12.17
CA PHE A 123 16.92 22.33 12.39
C PHE A 123 16.71 23.00 13.73
N GLU A 124 17.66 22.82 14.63
CA GLU A 124 17.67 23.46 15.94
C GLU A 124 18.68 24.61 15.88
N LEU A 125 18.22 25.85 16.07
CA LEU A 125 19.10 27.02 16.08
C LEU A 125 19.38 27.38 17.54
N THR A 126 20.63 27.17 17.95
CA THR A 126 21.14 27.58 19.27
C THR A 126 21.92 28.88 19.12
N GLY A 127 21.64 29.86 19.99
CA GLY A 127 22.39 31.11 20.08
C GLY A 127 23.78 30.91 20.69
N ASP A 128 24.66 31.91 20.56
CA ASP A 128 26.03 31.88 21.11
C ASP A 128 26.07 31.73 22.64
N ASP A 129 24.95 31.98 23.32
CA ASP A 129 24.71 31.81 24.76
C ASP A 129 24.24 30.40 25.16
N GLY A 130 24.01 29.52 24.18
CA GLY A 130 23.46 28.19 24.39
C GLY A 130 21.93 28.16 24.50
N GLU A 131 21.23 29.29 24.33
CA GLU A 131 19.77 29.31 24.35
C GLU A 131 19.15 28.86 23.03
N MET A 132 18.02 28.17 23.14
CA MET A 132 17.21 27.66 22.04
C MET A 132 16.39 28.78 21.40
N VAL A 133 16.79 29.23 20.21
CA VAL A 133 16.15 30.38 19.54
C VAL A 133 14.93 29.93 18.71
N ALA A 134 14.98 28.75 18.10
CA ALA A 134 13.86 28.15 17.35
C ALA A 134 14.04 26.63 17.10
N ARG A 135 12.92 25.92 16.88
CA ARG A 135 12.83 24.49 16.51
C ARG A 135 11.92 24.29 15.29
#